data_AF-A0A2S5MYM1-F1
#
_entry.id   AF-A0A2S5MYM1-F1
#
_cell.length_a   1.000
_cell.length_b   1.000
_cell.length_c   1.000
_cell.angle_alpha   90.00
_cell.angle_beta   90.00
_cell.angle_gamma   90.00
#
_symmetry.space_group_name_H-M   'P 1'
#
loop_
_entity.id
_entity.type
_entity.pdbx_description
1 polymer ?
#
loop_
_entity_poly.entity_id
_entity_poly.type
_entity_poly.pdbx_seq_one_letter_code
_entity_poly.pdbx_strand_id
1 'polypeptide(L)' 'MSEQMQSEIAELNNRFDELDDPRAQYALLKERINTYRSRGASVPEALQRMERVLMQECLSESQGR' A
#
# COMPACT_ATOMS: atom_id res chain seq x y z
N MET A 1 -5.78 -1.05 -17.36
CA MET A 1 -5.19 -0.13 -16.36
C MET A 1 -4.61 1.05 -17.12
N SER A 2 -4.94 2.28 -16.73
CA SER A 2 -4.42 3.49 -17.37
C SER A 2 -2.92 3.66 -17.07
N GLU A 3 -2.13 4.22 -17.98
CA GLU A 3 -0.69 4.47 -17.77
C GLU A 3 -0.40 5.26 -16.49
N GLN A 4 -1.22 6.27 -16.19
CA GLN A 4 -1.13 7.05 -14.94
C GLN A 4 -1.23 6.18 -13.69
N MET A 5 -2.08 5.15 -13.72
CA MET A 5 -2.28 4.23 -12.61
C MET A 5 -1.10 3.28 -12.44
N GLN A 6 -0.48 2.86 -13.54
CA GLN A 6 0.74 2.06 -13.50
C GLN A 6 1.94 2.87 -12.97
N SER A 7 2.07 4.14 -13.35
CA SER A 7 3.09 5.04 -12.81
C SER A 7 2.91 5.28 -11.31
N GLU A 8 1.69 5.50 -10.82
CA GLU A 8 1.45 5.63 -9.38
C GLU A 8 1.81 4.36 -8.59
N ILE A 9 1.49 3.18 -9.14
CA ILE A 9 1.85 1.90 -8.51
C ILE A 9 3.37 1.69 -8.53
N ALA A 10 4.05 2.04 -9.62
CA ALA A 10 5.51 1.93 -9.73
C ALA A 10 6.24 2.86 -8.74
N GLU A 11 5.73 4.08 -8.54
CA GLU A 11 6.25 5.01 -7.53
C GLU A 11 6.04 4.47 -6.11
N LEU A 12 4.85 3.92 -5.83
CA LEU A 12 4.55 3.28 -4.55
C LEU A 12 5.49 2.11 -4.26
N ASN A 13 5.72 1.24 -5.24
CA ASN A 13 6.62 0.11 -5.10
C ASN A 13 8.08 0.55 -4.87
N ASN A 14 8.56 1.60 -5.54
CA ASN A 14 9.89 2.15 -5.27
C ASN A 14 10.00 2.65 -3.82
N ARG A 15 8.99 3.38 -3.33
CA ARG A 15 8.97 3.81 -1.93
C ARG A 15 8.90 2.64 -0.94
N PHE A 16 8.25 1.55 -1.31
CA PHE A 16 8.25 0.35 -0.48
C PHE A 16 9.62 -0.33 -0.46
N ASP A 17 10.34 -0.36 -1.58
CA ASP A 17 11.72 -0.89 -1.63
C ASP A 17 12.68 -0.11 -0.71
N GLU A 18 12.47 1.21 -0.58
CA GLU A 18 13.22 2.04 0.38
C GLU A 18 12.79 1.83 1.85
N LEU A 19 11.59 1.31 2.09
CA LEU A 19 11.04 1.08 3.42
C LEU A 19 11.18 -0.40 3.80
N ASP A 20 12.20 -0.71 4.60
CA ASP A 20 12.47 -2.09 5.07
C ASP A 20 11.41 -2.59 6.07
N ASP A 21 10.69 -1.68 6.73
CA ASP A 21 9.67 -2.00 7.75
C ASP A 21 8.26 -2.10 7.13
N PRO A 22 7.56 -3.25 7.24
CA PRO A 22 6.25 -3.45 6.65
C PRO A 22 5.15 -2.62 7.32
N ARG A 23 5.35 -2.12 8.55
CA ARG A 23 4.41 -1.20 9.21
C ARG A 23 4.49 0.18 8.57
N ALA A 24 5.70 0.64 8.23
CA ALA A 24 5.92 1.89 7.51
C ALA A 24 5.32 1.82 6.10
N GLN A 25 5.53 0.72 5.38
CA GLN A 25 4.91 0.47 4.07
C GLN A 25 3.38 0.48 4.18
N TYR A 26 2.81 -0.21 5.17
CA TYR A 26 1.36 -0.24 5.41
C TYR A 26 0.79 1.15 5.71
N ALA A 27 1.46 1.95 6.55
CA ALA A 27 1.03 3.31 6.87
C ALA A 27 0.96 4.20 5.62
N LEU A 28 1.99 4.12 4.77
CA LEU A 28 2.07 4.88 3.52
C LEU A 28 0.98 4.46 2.53
N LEU A 29 0.73 3.15 2.39
CA LEU A 29 -0.35 2.63 1.56
C LEU A 29 -1.72 3.10 2.05
N LYS A 30 -1.94 3.05 3.37
CA LYS A 30 -3.19 3.46 4.02
C LYS A 30 -3.47 4.94 3.81
N GLU A 31 -2.45 5.80 3.89
CA GLU A 31 -2.57 7.23 3.59
C GLU A 31 -3.02 7.46 2.14
N ARG A 32 -2.43 6.75 1.18
CA ARG A 32 -2.83 6.84 -0.24
C ARG A 32 -4.27 6.38 -0.44
N ILE A 33 -4.65 5.23 0.14
CA ILE A 33 -6.04 4.73 0.10
C ILE A 33 -7.02 5.75 0.69
N ASN A 34 -6.65 6.38 1.80
CA ASN A 34 -7.48 7.40 2.44
C ASN A 34 -7.62 8.65 1.57
N THR A 35 -6.57 9.01 0.81
CA THR A 35 -6.63 10.09 -0.18
C THR A 35 -7.63 9.80 -1.30
N TYR A 36 -7.65 8.58 -1.83
CA TYR A 36 -8.67 8.18 -2.82
C TYR A 36 -10.09 8.26 -2.23
N ARG A 37 -10.29 7.72 -1.03
CA ARG A 37 -11.60 7.78 -0.32
C ARG A 37 -12.03 9.20 -0.04
N SER A 38 -11.13 10.06 0.44
CA SER A 38 -11.41 11.47 0.75
C SER A 38 -11.76 12.28 -0.50
N ARG A 39 -11.25 11.88 -1.67
CA ARG A 39 -11.59 12.49 -2.97
C ARG A 39 -12.87 11.90 -3.58
N GLY A 40 -13.53 10.95 -2.91
CA GLY A 40 -14.69 10.22 -3.44
C GLY A 40 -14.34 9.30 -4.61
N ALA A 41 -13.06 9.01 -4.82
CA ALA A 41 -12.60 8.12 -5.88
C ALA A 41 -12.63 6.66 -5.42
N SER A 42 -12.99 5.75 -6.31
CA SER A 42 -12.89 4.32 -6.05
C SER A 42 -11.44 3.92 -5.84
N VAL A 43 -11.18 3.25 -4.71
CA VAL A 43 -9.86 2.71 -4.41
C VAL A 43 -9.59 1.55 -5.36
N PRO A 44 -8.46 1.55 -6.07
CA PRO A 44 -8.02 0.43 -6.88
C PRO A 44 -7.98 -0.90 -6.13
N GLU A 45 -8.50 -1.98 -6.72
CA GLU A 45 -8.40 -3.33 -6.16
C GLU A 45 -6.95 -3.75 -5.89
N ALA A 46 -6.01 -3.31 -6.73
CA ALA A 46 -4.58 -3.58 -6.54
C ALA A 46 -4.06 -3.04 -5.20
N LEU A 47 -4.42 -1.79 -4.85
CA LEU A 47 -4.03 -1.18 -3.57
C LEU A 47 -4.72 -1.88 -2.39
N GLN A 48 -5.98 -2.29 -2.55
CA GLN A 48 -6.68 -3.05 -1.51
C GLN A 48 -6.06 -4.43 -1.28
N ARG A 49 -5.57 -5.10 -2.33
CA ARG A 49 -4.84 -6.37 -2.18
C ARG A 49 -3.51 -6.16 -1.48
N MET A 50 -2.74 -5.15 -1.88
CA MET A 50 -1.48 -4.80 -1.21
C MET A 50 -1.69 -4.49 0.28
N GLU A 51 -2.77 -3.76 0.64
CA GLU A 51 -3.11 -3.44 2.03
C GLU A 51 -3.32 -4.70 2.86
N ARG A 52 -3.99 -5.71 2.31
CA ARG A 52 -4.22 -6.99 3.00
C ARG A 52 -2.94 -7.79 3.20
N VAL A 53 -2.07 -7.84 2.18
CA VAL A 53 -0.79 -8.56 2.28
C VAL A 53 0.09 -7.91 3.34
N LEU A 54 0.31 -6.59 3.26
CA LEU A 54 1.13 -5.85 4.23
C LEU A 54 0.57 -5.96 5.67
N MET A 55 -0.75 -5.95 5.82
CA MET A 55 -1.37 -6.17 7.14
C MET A 55 -1.06 -7.56 7.70
N GLN A 56 -1.07 -8.60 6.86
CA GLN A 56 -0.71 -9.96 7.26
C GLN A 56 0.78 -10.09 7.59
N GLU A 57 1.65 -9.44 6.83
CA GLU A 57 3.10 -9.44 7.09
C GLU A 57 3.42 -8.69 8.40
N CYS A 58 2.81 -7.52 8.61
CA CYS A 58 2.92 -6.78 9.86
C CYS A 58 2.46 -7.60 11.08
N LEU A 59 1.35 -8.34 10.95
CA LEU A 59 0.87 -9.24 12.01
C LEU A 59 1.83 -10.42 12.24
N SER A 60 2.41 -10.97 11.16
CA SER A 60 3.33 -12.11 11.24
C SER A 60 4.67 -11.73 11.88
N GLU A 61 5.23 -10.56 11.52
CA GLU A 61 6.43 -10.02 12.16
C GLU A 61 6.21 -9.69 13.64
N SER A 62 5.02 -9.20 13.98
CA SER A 62 4.67 -8.85 15.37
C SER A 62 4.47 -10.07 16.26
N GLN A 63 4.18 -11.25 15.70
CA GLN A 63 3.95 -12.47 16.48
C GLN A 63 5.21 -13.28 16.80
N GLY A 64 6.37 -12.90 16.27
CA GLY A 64 7.64 -13.55 16.59
C GLY A 64 7.71 -14.97 16.02
N ARG A 65 8.69 -15.19 15.16
CA ARG A 65 9.07 -16.54 14.75
C ARG A 65 10.05 -17.14 15.76
#